data_AF-A0A9P6T6Q7-F1
#
_entry.id   AF-A0A9P6T6Q7-F1
#
_cell.length_a   1.000
_cell.length_b   1.000
_cell.length_c   1.000
_cell.angle_alpha   90.00
_cell.angle_beta   90.00
_cell.angle_gamma   90.00
#
_symmetry.space_group_name_H-M   'P 1'
#
loop_
_entity.id
_entity.type
_entity.pdbx_description
1 polymer ?
#
loop_
_entity_poly.entity_id
_entity_poly.type
_entity_poly.pdbx_seq_one_letter_code
_entity_poly.pdbx_strand_id
1 'polypeptide(L)' 'RKKKHQERFQSLNQKWLGFLKKHKYYDKHARDYHSKQDQINKLHEKAALKNLDEFYFEMINFSTN' A
#
# COMPACT_ATOMS: atom_id res chain seq x y z
N ARG A 1 40.18 -9.50 4.05
CA ARG A 1 38.99 -10.23 3.53
C ARG A 1 37.76 -9.79 4.34
N LYS A 2 36.68 -9.33 3.69
CA LYS A 2 35.42 -8.99 4.40
C LYS A 2 34.67 -10.28 4.77
N LYS A 3 34.26 -10.40 6.04
CA LYS A 3 33.51 -11.56 6.55
C LYS A 3 32.02 -11.37 6.24
N LYS A 4 31.31 -12.45 5.90
CA LYS A 4 29.85 -12.41 5.73
C LYS A 4 29.20 -12.28 7.10
N HIS A 5 28.47 -11.20 7.34
CA HIS A 5 27.66 -11.03 8.55
C HIS A 5 26.28 -11.63 8.31
N GLN A 6 25.86 -12.54 9.19
CA GLN A 6 24.53 -13.15 9.16
C GLN A 6 23.55 -12.34 10.00
N GLU A 7 22.30 -12.29 9.59
CA GLU A 7 21.23 -11.61 10.31
C GLU A 7 20.70 -12.50 11.45
N ARG A 8 20.32 -11.92 12.60
CA ARG A 8 19.80 -12.67 13.75
C ARG A 8 18.33 -13.08 13.58
N PHE A 9 17.99 -14.25 14.10
CA PHE A 9 16.61 -14.75 14.21
C PHE A 9 15.82 -14.07 15.35
N GLN A 10 14.48 -14.22 15.34
CA GLN A 10 13.61 -13.79 16.44
C GLN A 10 13.85 -14.65 17.69
N SER A 11 13.71 -14.04 18.88
CA SER A 11 13.85 -14.77 20.15
C SER A 11 12.76 -15.82 20.32
N LEU A 12 13.08 -16.94 20.98
CA LEU A 12 12.15 -18.07 21.15
C LEU A 12 10.86 -17.66 21.88
N ASN A 13 11.00 -16.83 22.92
CA ASN A 13 9.89 -16.34 23.75
C ASN A 13 8.91 -15.44 22.97
N GLN A 14 9.34 -14.89 21.83
CA GLN A 14 8.56 -13.98 20.99
C GLN A 14 8.12 -14.65 19.68
N LYS A 15 8.31 -15.96 19.51
CA LYS A 15 7.92 -16.67 18.27
C LYS A 15 6.44 -16.52 17.92
N TRP A 16 5.59 -16.36 18.93
CA TRP A 16 4.15 -16.17 18.76
C TRP A 16 3.78 -14.88 18.00
N LEU A 17 4.65 -13.87 18.00
CA LEU A 17 4.47 -12.62 17.24
C LEU A 17 4.74 -12.79 15.72
N GLY A 18 5.15 -13.98 15.29
CA GLY A 18 5.52 -14.25 13.90
C GLY A 18 6.94 -13.82 13.57
N PHE A 19 7.17 -13.42 12.31
CA PHE A 19 8.51 -13.15 11.76
C PHE A 19 9.02 -11.74 12.11
N LEU A 20 10.31 -11.64 12.46
CA LEU A 20 10.95 -10.38 12.82
C LEU A 20 11.19 -9.54 11.56
N LYS A 21 10.34 -8.56 11.30
CA LYS A 21 10.58 -7.59 10.22
C LYS A 21 11.92 -6.90 10.43
N LYS A 22 12.77 -6.98 9.40
CA LYS A 22 14.05 -6.27 9.31
C LYS A 22 13.88 -5.01 8.46
N HIS A 23 14.89 -4.13 8.49
CA HIS A 23 14.88 -2.86 7.76
C HIS A 23 14.51 -3.03 6.27
N LYS A 24 15.09 -4.02 5.58
CA LYS A 24 14.75 -4.32 4.17
C LYS A 24 13.27 -4.59 3.93
N TYR A 25 12.58 -5.22 4.89
CA TYR A 25 11.14 -5.49 4.79
C TYR A 25 10.34 -4.25 5.18
N TYR A 26 10.78 -3.52 6.20
CA TYR A 26 10.19 -2.25 6.58
C TYR A 26 10.16 -1.26 5.41
N ASP A 27 11.28 -1.09 4.70
CA ASP A 27 11.37 -0.16 3.58
C ASP A 27 10.40 -0.52 2.45
N LYS A 28 10.23 -1.83 2.16
CA LYS A 28 9.24 -2.30 1.19
C LYS A 28 7.82 -1.98 1.65
N HIS A 29 7.51 -2.22 2.92
CA HIS A 29 6.20 -1.91 3.48
C HIS A 29 5.90 -0.41 3.49
N ALA A 30 6.88 0.43 3.84
CA ALA A 30 6.73 1.88 3.83
C ALA A 30 6.45 2.40 2.42
N ARG A 31 7.20 1.93 1.41
CA ARG A 31 6.98 2.31 0.01
C ARG A 31 5.61 1.90 -0.50
N ASP A 32 5.17 0.68 -0.20
CA ASP A 32 3.83 0.20 -0.58
C ASP A 32 2.72 1.01 0.10
N TYR A 33 2.86 1.30 1.39
CA TYR A 33 1.92 2.14 2.13
C TYR A 33 1.81 3.54 1.54
N HIS A 34 2.94 4.22 1.29
CA HIS A 34 2.92 5.55 0.68
C HIS A 34 2.34 5.54 -0.73
N SER A 35 2.68 4.53 -1.55
CA SER A 35 2.08 4.41 -2.89
C SER A 35 0.55 4.27 -2.83
N LYS A 36 0.02 3.51 -1.86
CA LYS A 36 -1.43 3.37 -1.66
C LYS A 36 -2.06 4.67 -1.17
N GLN A 37 -1.40 5.35 -0.24
CA GLN A 37 -1.86 6.64 0.27
C GLN A 37 -1.95 7.68 -0.86
N ASP A 38 -0.94 7.75 -1.73
CA ASP A 38 -0.92 8.68 -2.86
C ASP A 38 -2.03 8.37 -3.88
N GLN A 39 -2.31 7.09 -4.11
CA GLN A 39 -3.43 6.68 -4.98
C GLN A 39 -4.78 7.10 -4.39
N ILE A 40 -4.99 6.87 -3.09
CA ILE A 40 -6.22 7.26 -2.39
C ILE A 40 -6.40 8.78 -2.46
N ASN A 41 -5.36 9.55 -2.19
CA ASN A 41 -5.41 11.02 -2.25
C ASN A 41 -5.80 11.51 -3.66
N LYS A 42 -5.21 10.94 -4.71
CA LYS A 42 -5.57 11.27 -6.10
C LYS A 42 -7.02 10.92 -6.43
N LEU A 43 -7.54 9.81 -5.91
CA LEU A 43 -8.95 9.43 -6.08
C LEU A 43 -9.87 10.42 -5.36
N HIS A 44 -9.51 10.86 -4.17
CA HIS A 44 -10.26 11.90 -3.44
C HIS A 44 -10.28 13.23 -4.20
N GLU A 45 -9.13 13.67 -4.73
CA GLU A 45 -9.06 14.90 -5.53
C GLU A 45 -9.93 14.79 -6.78
N LYS A 46 -9.86 13.67 -7.51
CA LYS A 46 -10.72 13.44 -8.69
C LYS A 46 -12.21 13.43 -8.33
N ALA A 47 -12.57 12.81 -7.21
CA ALA A 47 -13.96 12.80 -6.76
C ALA A 47 -14.44 14.20 -6.36
N ALA A 48 -13.59 14.99 -5.70
CA ALA A 48 -13.91 16.36 -5.30
C ALA A 48 -14.04 17.32 -6.50
N LEU A 49 -13.27 17.08 -7.57
CA LEU A 49 -13.29 17.90 -8.78
C LEU A 49 -14.26 17.39 -9.86
N LYS A 50 -15.06 16.35 -9.56
CA LYS A 50 -15.99 15.78 -10.52
C LYS A 50 -17.08 16.78 -10.89
N ASN A 51 -17.29 17.03 -12.18
CA ASN A 51 -18.40 17.86 -12.64
C ASN A 51 -19.70 17.03 -12.62
N LEU A 52 -20.76 17.62 -12.03
CA LEU A 52 -22.07 16.98 -11.88
C LEU A 52 -22.80 16.81 -13.22
N ASP A 53 -22.47 17.63 -14.21
CA ASP A 53 -23.08 17.60 -15.53
C ASP A 53 -22.30 16.72 -16.53
N GLU A 54 -21.26 15.99 -16.07
CA GLU A 54 -20.53 15.06 -16.92
C GLU A 54 -21.42 13.90 -17.41
N PHE A 55 -21.46 13.71 -18.73
CA PHE A 55 -22.20 12.63 -19.36
C PHE A 55 -21.30 11.78 -20.25
N TYR A 56 -21.36 10.46 -20.05
CA TYR A 56 -20.72 9.46 -20.89
C TYR A 56 -21.79 8.56 -21.52
N PHE A 57 -21.67 8.22 -22.80
CA PHE A 57 -22.65 7.37 -23.50
C PHE A 57 -22.83 5.99 -22.86
N GLU A 58 -21.81 5.48 -22.18
CA GLU A 58 -21.86 4.21 -21.44
C GLU A 58 -22.85 4.25 -20.26
N MET A 59 -23.14 5.44 -19.70
CA MET A 59 -24.10 5.62 -18.60
C MET A 59 -25.54 5.28 -18.99
N ILE A 60 -25.86 5.21 -20.29
CA ILE A 60 -27.18 4.79 -20.78
C ILE A 60 -27.42 3.30 -20.51
N ASN A 61 -26.36 2.49 -20.59
CA ASN A 61 -26.45 1.03 -20.49
C ASN A 61 -25.99 0.50 -19.12
N PHE A 62 -25.40 1.37 -18.28
CA PHE A 62 -24.83 1.01 -17.00
C PHE A 62 -25.69 1.56 -15.85
N SER A 63 -26.19 0.68 -14.99
CA SER A 63 -26.89 1.05 -13.75
C SER A 63 -25.96 0.83 -12.55
N THR A 64 -25.85 1.83 -11.68
CA THR A 64 -25.29 1.66 -10.33
C THR A 64 -26.35 1.03 -9.41
N ASN A 65 -25.94 0.14 -8.50
CA ASN A 65 -26.81 -0.51 -7.50
C ASN A 65 -27.03 0.37 -6.26
#